data_AF-A0A243RZF5-F1
#
_entry.id   AF-A0A243RZF5-F1
#
_cell.length_a   1.000
_cell.length_b   1.000
_cell.length_c   1.000
_cell.angle_alpha   90.00
_cell.angle_beta   90.00
_cell.angle_gamma   90.00
#
_symmetry.space_group_name_H-M   'P 1'
#
loop_
_entity.id
_entity.type
_entity.pdbx_description
1 polymer ?
#
loop_
_entity_poly.entity_id
_entity_poly.type
_entity_poly.pdbx_seq_one_letter_code
_entity_poly.pdbx_strand_id
1 'polypeptide(L)'
;MSFSVSRWGGGRRAGVLAAVIALVAALLTGIGAAGAAQAATVDTNAWYVLVNRGSGKALDVSGASTADGAALSQWTRHDGANQRFQFVDSGGGYYRLKAQHSGKVLDVHHYSAADHADIVQWGDGDGTNQQFRLADSADGHVRLINRNSGKAVEVQNASTADGAKVVQYTDWGGANQQWQLVRATGVLAQAHTAGRIKDAGNTVQYSWPGVYFEGRVSGTGVGIVLNDSAADYDVQIDGTTVATLVTPGDTTHWINGLSNSTHTVRLVKRNDTPGDTSTFGGFVAAPGGAVLSKPTARNRQIEFIGDSLTVGYGNLSTSRDCTSDQVKRTTNADVSYGALTARRLNADYQINGYSGLGMVRNYNGGRPDVTYRTFYDRALLNVSGDVWQNPGTWRPQLVVVNLGTNDFSTAVNPGEPWTPESLAAAYRSAYGDFLQKLRTRYGAATTIVAVGTGQFAGQVQQVVDTRNDAGDSAVRYWFLDSSDLDFLGCHWHYSAHDDRVISERLTSFVAGLPMNW
;
A
#
# COMPACT_ATOMS: atom_id res chain seq x y z
N MET A 1 -93.19 -14.16 33.82
CA MET A 1 -93.56 -15.53 34.26
C MET A 1 -92.57 -16.52 33.68
N SER A 2 -92.00 -17.34 34.56
CA SER A 2 -91.42 -18.68 34.41
C SER A 2 -90.83 -19.18 33.07
N PHE A 3 -89.53 -19.53 33.14
CA PHE A 3 -88.92 -20.86 32.91
C PHE A 3 -89.39 -21.78 31.75
N SER A 4 -88.40 -22.14 30.92
CA SER A 4 -87.90 -23.53 30.70
C SER A 4 -88.46 -24.44 29.58
N VAL A 5 -87.50 -25.03 28.83
CA VAL A 5 -87.49 -26.38 28.18
C VAL A 5 -88.45 -26.56 26.96
N SER A 6 -88.14 -27.23 25.84
CA SER A 6 -87.52 -28.55 25.60
C SER A 6 -87.17 -28.79 24.11
N ARG A 7 -86.19 -29.70 23.96
CA ARG A 7 -85.84 -30.70 22.92
C ARG A 7 -86.68 -30.97 21.63
N TRP A 8 -85.88 -31.17 20.56
CA TRP A 8 -85.81 -32.28 19.56
C TRP A 8 -86.75 -32.33 18.33
N GLY A 9 -86.12 -32.50 17.15
CA GLY A 9 -86.50 -33.55 16.19
C GLY A 9 -86.79 -33.15 14.72
N GLY A 10 -85.74 -33.14 13.89
CA GLY A 10 -85.67 -33.75 12.53
C GLY A 10 -86.67 -33.42 11.41
N GLY A 11 -86.15 -33.01 10.23
CA GLY A 11 -86.73 -33.38 8.93
C GLY A 11 -86.78 -32.31 7.82
N ARG A 12 -85.68 -32.21 7.05
CA ARG A 12 -85.51 -31.89 5.59
C ARG A 12 -86.78 -31.51 4.78
N ARG A 13 -86.84 -30.54 3.87
CA ARG A 13 -85.89 -29.88 2.94
C ARG A 13 -86.65 -28.76 2.20
N ALA A 14 -86.03 -27.58 1.99
CA ALA A 14 -86.04 -26.77 0.75
C ALA A 14 -85.51 -25.35 1.05
N GLY A 15 -84.63 -24.81 0.19
CA GLY A 15 -84.32 -23.37 0.17
C GLY A 15 -82.85 -22.98 0.32
N VAL A 16 -82.14 -23.01 -0.79
CA VAL A 16 -80.93 -22.27 -1.20
C VAL A 16 -80.56 -21.04 -0.34
N LEU A 17 -79.36 -21.02 0.24
CA LEU A 17 -78.29 -20.02 -0.02
C LEU A 17 -77.06 -20.24 0.91
N ALA A 18 -75.88 -20.09 0.31
CA ALA A 18 -74.58 -19.77 0.92
C ALA A 18 -73.79 -20.86 1.69
N ALA A 19 -72.49 -20.90 1.31
CA ALA A 19 -71.32 -21.37 2.04
C ALA A 19 -70.77 -22.78 1.75
N VAL A 20 -69.45 -22.77 1.53
CA VAL A 20 -68.46 -23.86 1.64
C VAL A 20 -68.26 -24.75 0.40
N ILE A 21 -67.30 -24.37 -0.45
CA ILE A 21 -66.42 -25.34 -1.11
C ILE A 21 -65.08 -25.27 -0.35
N ALA A 22 -64.92 -26.20 0.59
CA ALA A 22 -63.65 -26.59 1.19
C ALA A 22 -63.59 -28.13 1.11
N LEU A 23 -62.39 -28.66 0.84
CA LEU A 23 -62.02 -30.06 0.51
C LEU A 23 -62.33 -30.50 -0.92
N VAL A 24 -61.37 -30.36 -1.84
CA VAL A 24 -60.32 -31.36 -2.16
C VAL A 24 -59.41 -30.72 -3.24
N ALA A 25 -58.31 -30.11 -2.81
CA ALA A 25 -57.13 -29.78 -3.63
C ALA A 25 -55.97 -29.42 -2.67
N ALA A 26 -55.66 -30.34 -1.75
CA ALA A 26 -54.41 -30.32 -1.01
C ALA A 26 -53.41 -31.20 -1.77
N LEU A 27 -52.15 -30.75 -1.82
CA LEU A 27 -51.00 -31.23 -2.59
C LEU A 27 -50.92 -30.74 -4.04
N LEU A 28 -50.47 -29.49 -4.18
CA LEU A 28 -49.38 -29.07 -5.08
C LEU A 28 -48.92 -27.68 -4.62
N THR A 29 -48.46 -27.60 -3.37
CA THR A 29 -47.78 -26.41 -2.85
C THR A 29 -46.41 -26.32 -3.49
N GLY A 30 -46.25 -25.33 -4.36
CA GLY A 30 -44.99 -24.64 -4.63
C GLY A 30 -43.74 -25.50 -4.80
N ILE A 31 -43.51 -25.98 -6.03
CA ILE A 31 -42.13 -26.01 -6.52
C ILE A 31 -41.78 -24.56 -6.84
N GLY A 32 -41.47 -23.79 -5.79
CA GLY A 32 -40.65 -22.60 -5.99
C GLY A 32 -39.35 -23.09 -6.60
N ALA A 33 -38.99 -22.58 -7.78
CA ALA A 33 -37.67 -22.77 -8.33
C ALA A 33 -36.68 -22.48 -7.20
N ALA A 34 -35.86 -23.48 -6.84
CA ALA A 34 -34.73 -23.23 -5.97
C ALA A 34 -33.95 -22.08 -6.62
N GLY A 35 -34.00 -20.90 -6.00
CA GLY A 35 -33.20 -19.78 -6.44
C GLY A 35 -31.76 -20.27 -6.50
N ALA A 36 -31.11 -20.07 -7.65
CA ALA A 36 -29.70 -20.36 -7.76
C ALA A 36 -28.99 -19.68 -6.58
N ALA A 37 -28.34 -20.47 -5.73
CA ALA A 37 -27.58 -19.94 -4.61
C ALA A 37 -26.58 -18.90 -5.16
N GLN A 38 -26.65 -17.68 -4.63
CA GLN A 38 -25.65 -16.65 -4.92
C GLN A 38 -24.32 -17.14 -4.35
N ALA A 39 -23.41 -17.57 -5.23
CA ALA A 39 -22.07 -17.99 -4.85
C ALA A 39 -21.40 -16.92 -3.97
N ALA A 40 -20.66 -17.36 -2.94
CA ALA A 40 -19.78 -16.49 -2.18
C ALA A 40 -18.99 -15.53 -3.10
N THR A 41 -19.17 -14.23 -2.93
CA THR A 41 -18.46 -13.21 -3.70
C THR A 41 -17.04 -13.04 -3.16
N VAL A 42 -16.04 -13.35 -3.99
CA VAL A 42 -14.63 -13.10 -3.68
C VAL A 42 -14.16 -11.79 -4.30
N ASP A 43 -13.42 -10.98 -3.53
CA ASP A 43 -12.64 -9.84 -4.06
C ASP A 43 -11.40 -10.38 -4.80
N THR A 44 -11.42 -10.32 -6.13
CA THR A 44 -10.34 -10.83 -6.99
C THR A 44 -9.05 -9.99 -6.90
N ASN A 45 -9.09 -8.81 -6.26
CA ASN A 45 -7.91 -8.01 -5.95
C ASN A 45 -7.28 -8.37 -4.60
N ALA A 46 -7.92 -9.26 -3.82
CA ALA A 46 -7.43 -9.68 -2.52
C ALA A 46 -6.71 -11.03 -2.56
N TRP A 47 -5.85 -11.23 -1.58
CA TRP A 47 -5.23 -12.52 -1.26
C TRP A 47 -5.99 -13.19 -0.12
N TYR A 48 -6.13 -14.50 -0.17
CA TYR A 48 -6.82 -15.30 0.84
C TYR A 48 -5.95 -16.45 1.33
N VAL A 49 -6.06 -16.74 2.61
CA VAL A 49 -5.65 -18.02 3.18
C VAL A 49 -6.88 -18.89 3.30
N LEU A 50 -6.83 -20.09 2.74
CA LEU A 50 -7.92 -21.05 2.79
C LEU A 50 -7.72 -21.94 4.01
N VAL A 51 -8.53 -21.77 5.04
CA VAL A 51 -8.43 -22.51 6.30
C VAL A 51 -9.43 -23.66 6.31
N ASN A 52 -8.95 -24.90 6.42
CA ASN A 52 -9.81 -26.07 6.42
C ASN A 52 -10.68 -26.13 7.69
N ARG A 53 -11.98 -26.39 7.54
CA ARG A 53 -12.92 -26.47 8.68
C ARG A 53 -12.60 -27.61 9.64
N GLY A 54 -12.15 -28.76 9.12
CA GLY A 54 -11.87 -29.95 9.92
C GLY A 54 -10.63 -29.82 10.80
N SER A 55 -9.57 -29.18 10.30
CA SER A 55 -8.28 -29.12 10.98
C SER A 55 -7.88 -27.75 11.52
N GLY A 56 -8.50 -26.66 11.03
CA GLY A 56 -8.06 -25.29 11.30
C GLY A 56 -6.74 -24.90 10.63
N LYS A 57 -6.20 -25.75 9.73
CA LYS A 57 -4.93 -25.54 9.03
C LYS A 57 -5.15 -24.91 7.65
N ALA A 58 -4.11 -24.28 7.11
CA ALA A 58 -4.16 -23.58 5.84
C ALA A 58 -3.79 -24.50 4.67
N LEU A 59 -4.40 -24.28 3.50
CA LEU A 59 -3.91 -24.78 2.22
C LEU A 59 -2.51 -24.22 1.94
N ASP A 60 -1.57 -25.08 1.56
CA ASP A 60 -0.13 -24.76 1.49
C ASP A 60 0.51 -25.43 0.25
N VAL A 61 1.26 -24.66 -0.55
CA VAL A 61 2.15 -25.22 -1.58
C VAL A 61 3.42 -25.73 -0.90
N SER A 62 3.58 -27.06 -0.91
CA SER A 62 4.59 -27.75 -0.11
C SER A 62 6.00 -27.22 -0.36
N GLY A 63 6.67 -26.82 0.73
CA GLY A 63 8.04 -26.31 0.71
C GLY A 63 8.21 -24.97 -0.03
N ALA A 64 7.12 -24.23 -0.26
CA ALA A 64 7.10 -23.02 -1.08
C ALA A 64 7.74 -23.22 -2.47
N SER A 65 7.67 -24.44 -3.01
CA SER A 65 8.24 -24.77 -4.31
C SER A 65 7.65 -23.88 -5.40
N THR A 66 8.46 -23.50 -6.39
CA THR A 66 8.01 -22.78 -7.58
C THR A 66 7.91 -23.69 -8.81
N ALA A 67 8.16 -25.00 -8.67
CA ALA A 67 8.08 -25.96 -9.76
C ALA A 67 6.62 -26.34 -10.12
N ASP A 68 6.39 -26.65 -11.39
CA ASP A 68 5.17 -27.34 -11.82
C ASP A 68 5.07 -28.73 -11.18
N GLY A 69 3.85 -29.12 -10.82
CA GLY A 69 3.59 -30.40 -10.17
C GLY A 69 3.90 -30.42 -8.67
N ALA A 70 4.30 -29.29 -8.07
CA ALA A 70 4.48 -29.24 -6.62
C ALA A 70 3.13 -29.47 -5.91
N ALA A 71 3.12 -30.40 -4.96
CA ALA A 71 1.90 -30.84 -4.29
C ALA A 71 1.33 -29.78 -3.34
N LEU A 72 0.01 -29.67 -3.30
CA LEU A 72 -0.70 -28.98 -2.24
C LEU A 72 -0.83 -29.90 -1.02
N SER A 73 -0.58 -29.33 0.15
CA SER A 73 -0.83 -29.96 1.45
C SER A 73 -1.58 -28.99 2.35
N GLN A 74 -1.98 -29.44 3.54
CA GLN A 74 -2.31 -28.51 4.62
C GLN A 74 -1.12 -28.31 5.54
N TRP A 75 -1.01 -27.12 6.12
CA TRP A 75 0.00 -26.82 7.13
C TRP A 75 -0.53 -25.82 8.17
N THR A 76 0.08 -25.80 9.35
CA THR A 76 -0.16 -24.79 10.37
C THR A 76 -0.12 -23.40 9.73
N ARG A 77 -1.16 -22.60 9.96
CA ARG A 77 -1.28 -21.28 9.35
C ARG A 77 -0.13 -20.39 9.82
N HIS A 78 0.68 -19.93 8.89
CA HIS A 78 1.77 -18.98 9.11
C HIS A 78 1.65 -17.74 8.22
N ASP A 79 0.59 -17.67 7.41
CA ASP A 79 0.33 -16.58 6.47
C ASP A 79 1.49 -16.33 5.50
N GLY A 80 2.35 -17.31 5.21
CA GLY A 80 3.39 -17.21 4.20
C GLY A 80 2.81 -17.12 2.78
N ALA A 81 3.60 -16.63 1.83
CA ALA A 81 3.15 -16.45 0.45
C ALA A 81 2.69 -17.76 -0.23
N ASN A 82 3.23 -18.91 0.17
CA ASN A 82 2.79 -20.24 -0.29
C ASN A 82 1.45 -20.71 0.32
N GLN A 83 0.88 -19.99 1.28
CA GLN A 83 -0.47 -20.21 1.84
C GLN A 83 -1.50 -19.17 1.36
N ARG A 84 -1.08 -18.23 0.50
CA ARG A 84 -1.92 -17.12 0.05
C ARG A 84 -2.27 -17.29 -1.42
N PHE A 85 -3.57 -17.24 -1.71
CA PHE A 85 -4.11 -17.46 -3.03
C PHE A 85 -4.97 -16.27 -3.46
N GLN A 86 -4.79 -15.82 -4.70
CA GLN A 86 -5.65 -14.84 -5.35
C GLN A 86 -6.62 -15.58 -6.27
N PHE A 87 -7.90 -15.20 -6.22
CA PHE A 87 -8.90 -15.70 -7.17
C PHE A 87 -8.79 -14.91 -8.47
N VAL A 88 -8.50 -15.60 -9.57
CA VAL A 88 -8.45 -15.05 -10.94
C VAL A 88 -9.69 -15.51 -11.68
N ASP A 89 -10.50 -14.58 -12.16
CA ASP A 89 -11.75 -14.90 -12.86
C ASP A 89 -11.48 -15.66 -14.17
N SER A 90 -12.22 -16.74 -14.38
CA SER A 90 -12.24 -17.54 -15.61
C SER A 90 -13.63 -17.53 -16.27
N GLY A 91 -14.54 -16.66 -15.79
CA GLY A 91 -15.90 -16.48 -16.31
C GLY A 91 -16.87 -17.58 -15.87
N GLY A 92 -18.17 -17.27 -15.94
CA GLY A 92 -19.24 -18.22 -15.60
C GLY A 92 -19.24 -18.68 -14.14
N GLY A 93 -18.66 -17.91 -13.23
CA GLY A 93 -18.56 -18.23 -11.80
C GLY A 93 -17.42 -19.17 -11.43
N TYR A 94 -16.46 -19.37 -12.33
CA TYR A 94 -15.25 -20.17 -12.09
C TYR A 94 -14.03 -19.29 -11.92
N TYR A 95 -13.12 -19.74 -11.07
CA TYR A 95 -11.87 -19.06 -10.75
C TYR A 95 -10.69 -20.01 -10.83
N ARG A 96 -9.52 -19.48 -11.17
CA ARG A 96 -8.24 -20.09 -10.83
C ARG A 96 -7.76 -19.54 -9.50
N LEU A 97 -7.12 -20.38 -8.68
CA LEU A 97 -6.50 -19.95 -7.43
C LEU A 97 -5.00 -19.82 -7.64
N LYS A 98 -4.52 -18.59 -7.82
CA LYS A 98 -3.11 -18.28 -8.07
C LYS A 98 -2.34 -18.18 -6.76
N ALA A 99 -1.34 -19.03 -6.54
CA ALA A 99 -0.45 -18.98 -5.39
C ALA A 99 0.46 -17.74 -5.46
N GLN A 100 0.64 -17.04 -4.34
CA GLN A 100 1.34 -15.76 -4.31
C GLN A 100 2.82 -15.86 -4.61
N HIS A 101 3.51 -16.87 -4.06
CA HIS A 101 4.96 -17.00 -4.17
C HIS A 101 5.43 -17.44 -5.56
N SER A 102 4.64 -18.24 -6.26
CA SER A 102 5.04 -18.84 -7.55
C SER A 102 4.33 -18.21 -8.76
N GLY A 103 3.21 -17.50 -8.55
CA GLY A 103 2.34 -17.01 -9.62
C GLY A 103 1.61 -18.12 -10.39
N LYS A 104 1.77 -19.38 -9.99
CA LYS A 104 1.12 -20.56 -10.58
C LYS A 104 -0.26 -20.79 -9.96
N VAL A 105 -1.08 -21.62 -10.59
CA VAL A 105 -2.47 -21.86 -10.16
C VAL A 105 -2.66 -23.28 -9.65
N LEU A 106 -3.66 -23.48 -8.78
CA LEU A 106 -4.15 -24.81 -8.42
C LEU A 106 -4.56 -25.59 -9.67
N ASP A 107 -4.22 -26.87 -9.69
CA ASP A 107 -4.39 -27.77 -10.82
C ASP A 107 -4.78 -29.17 -10.31
N VAL A 108 -5.83 -29.74 -10.90
CA VAL A 108 -6.10 -31.18 -10.76
C VAL A 108 -5.15 -31.93 -11.69
N HIS A 109 -4.18 -32.61 -11.10
CA HIS A 109 -3.05 -33.19 -11.83
C HIS A 109 -3.52 -34.11 -12.96
N HIS A 110 -2.98 -33.88 -14.17
CA HIS A 110 -3.32 -34.61 -15.40
C HIS A 110 -4.81 -34.63 -15.77
N TYR A 111 -5.59 -33.60 -15.40
CA TYR A 111 -7.03 -33.53 -15.71
C TYR A 111 -7.84 -34.72 -15.16
N SER A 112 -7.31 -35.43 -14.17
CA SER A 112 -7.95 -36.65 -13.66
C SER A 112 -9.35 -36.37 -13.12
N ALA A 113 -10.29 -37.27 -13.36
CA ALA A 113 -11.62 -37.26 -12.73
C ALA A 113 -11.74 -38.27 -11.58
N ALA A 114 -10.66 -39.00 -11.28
CA ALA A 114 -10.64 -39.99 -10.21
C ALA A 114 -10.69 -39.33 -8.82
N ASP A 115 -11.31 -40.02 -7.88
CA ASP A 115 -11.14 -39.70 -6.47
C ASP A 115 -9.67 -39.86 -6.06
N HIS A 116 -9.24 -39.01 -5.12
CA HIS A 116 -7.86 -38.93 -4.62
C HIS A 116 -6.82 -38.52 -5.67
N ALA A 117 -7.23 -37.94 -6.81
CA ALA A 117 -6.26 -37.28 -7.68
C ALA A 117 -5.61 -36.10 -6.94
N ASP A 118 -4.29 -36.00 -7.03
CA ASP A 118 -3.52 -34.97 -6.35
C ASP A 118 -3.92 -33.57 -6.86
N ILE A 119 -4.03 -32.61 -5.92
CA ILE A 119 -4.04 -31.19 -6.26
C ILE A 119 -2.58 -30.71 -6.23
N VAL A 120 -2.15 -30.13 -7.32
CA VAL A 120 -0.80 -29.56 -7.49
C VAL A 120 -0.90 -28.09 -7.89
N GLN A 121 0.22 -27.38 -7.92
CA GLN A 121 0.30 -26.14 -8.69
C GLN A 121 0.84 -26.41 -10.09
N TRP A 122 0.44 -25.60 -11.06
CA TRP A 122 0.97 -25.64 -12.41
C TRP A 122 0.96 -24.25 -13.06
N GLY A 123 1.77 -24.07 -14.11
CA GLY A 123 1.69 -22.91 -14.99
C GLY A 123 0.25 -22.62 -15.42
N ASP A 124 -0.12 -21.34 -15.36
CA ASP A 124 -1.48 -20.89 -15.63
C ASP A 124 -1.81 -21.02 -17.13
N GLY A 125 -2.64 -22.01 -17.47
CA GLY A 125 -3.12 -22.27 -18.82
C GLY A 125 -4.63 -22.06 -18.99
N ASP A 126 -5.34 -21.66 -17.93
CA ASP A 126 -6.79 -21.53 -17.88
C ASP A 126 -7.56 -22.79 -18.32
N GLY A 127 -6.98 -23.97 -18.10
CA GLY A 127 -7.61 -25.26 -18.38
C GLY A 127 -8.77 -25.56 -17.42
N THR A 128 -9.74 -26.38 -17.84
CA THR A 128 -10.88 -26.75 -16.99
C THR A 128 -10.48 -27.51 -15.71
N ASN A 129 -9.31 -28.15 -15.70
CA ASN A 129 -8.71 -28.77 -14.51
C ASN A 129 -8.15 -27.75 -13.52
N GLN A 130 -7.94 -26.49 -13.92
CA GLN A 130 -7.46 -25.38 -13.10
C GLN A 130 -8.59 -24.44 -12.64
N GLN A 131 -9.82 -24.70 -13.09
CA GLN A 131 -10.98 -23.85 -12.83
C GLN A 131 -11.85 -24.45 -11.73
N PHE A 132 -12.18 -23.64 -10.72
CA PHE A 132 -12.96 -24.05 -9.56
C PHE A 132 -14.08 -23.04 -9.31
N ARG A 133 -15.29 -23.54 -9.04
CA ARG A 133 -16.39 -22.71 -8.53
C ARG A 133 -16.46 -22.81 -7.00
N LEU A 134 -16.94 -21.75 -6.36
CA LEU A 134 -17.20 -21.71 -4.93
C LEU A 134 -18.62 -22.19 -4.66
N ALA A 135 -18.76 -23.34 -3.98
CA ALA A 135 -20.05 -23.84 -3.52
C ALA A 135 -20.22 -23.54 -2.02
N ASP A 136 -21.28 -22.83 -1.64
CA ASP A 136 -21.48 -22.40 -0.26
C ASP A 136 -21.70 -23.57 0.71
N SER A 137 -21.23 -23.36 1.94
CA SER A 137 -21.47 -24.19 3.11
C SER A 137 -21.90 -23.30 4.28
N ALA A 138 -22.50 -23.90 5.31
CA ALA A 138 -22.90 -23.16 6.51
C ALA A 138 -21.72 -22.44 7.18
N ASP A 139 -22.02 -21.38 7.94
CA ASP A 139 -21.06 -20.64 8.76
C ASP A 139 -19.92 -19.97 7.98
N GLY A 140 -20.21 -19.52 6.74
CA GLY A 140 -19.26 -18.77 5.91
C GLY A 140 -18.13 -19.61 5.31
N HIS A 141 -18.28 -20.94 5.27
CA HIS A 141 -17.34 -21.83 4.60
C HIS A 141 -17.76 -22.07 3.15
N VAL A 142 -16.81 -22.47 2.31
CA VAL A 142 -17.02 -22.83 0.90
C VAL A 142 -16.36 -24.16 0.56
N ARG A 143 -16.83 -24.81 -0.50
CA ARG A 143 -16.16 -25.95 -1.15
C ARG A 143 -15.67 -25.50 -2.51
N LEU A 144 -14.42 -25.84 -2.85
CA LEU A 144 -13.86 -25.58 -4.18
C LEU A 144 -14.21 -26.74 -5.09
N ILE A 145 -15.11 -26.53 -6.05
CA ILE A 145 -15.58 -27.58 -6.95
C ILE A 145 -14.93 -27.40 -8.32
N ASN A 146 -14.15 -28.39 -8.75
CA ASN A 146 -13.46 -28.35 -10.02
C ASN A 146 -14.42 -28.42 -11.21
N ARG A 147 -14.17 -27.62 -12.26
CA ARG A 147 -15.02 -27.53 -13.46
C ARG A 147 -14.99 -28.80 -14.31
N ASN A 148 -13.83 -29.44 -14.42
CA ASN A 148 -13.64 -30.63 -15.24
C ASN A 148 -14.28 -31.87 -14.59
N SER A 149 -14.03 -32.11 -13.31
CA SER A 149 -14.46 -33.35 -12.63
C SER A 149 -15.76 -33.21 -11.83
N GLY A 150 -16.16 -31.99 -11.46
CA GLY A 150 -17.26 -31.76 -10.52
C GLY A 150 -16.94 -32.14 -9.07
N LYS A 151 -15.67 -32.43 -8.75
CA LYS A 151 -15.21 -32.90 -7.44
C LYS A 151 -14.68 -31.77 -6.56
N ALA A 152 -14.76 -31.97 -5.24
CA ALA A 152 -14.34 -31.01 -4.24
C ALA A 152 -12.85 -31.15 -3.90
N VAL A 153 -12.16 -30.04 -3.69
CA VAL A 153 -10.81 -30.01 -3.09
C VAL A 153 -10.92 -30.32 -1.58
N GLU A 154 -10.21 -31.35 -1.13
CA GLU A 154 -10.27 -31.83 0.25
C GLU A 154 -8.91 -32.20 0.85
N VAL A 155 -8.83 -32.15 2.18
CA VAL A 155 -7.72 -32.77 2.92
C VAL A 155 -7.98 -34.28 3.00
N GLN A 156 -7.04 -35.07 2.48
CA GLN A 156 -7.20 -36.51 2.36
C GLN A 156 -7.40 -37.17 3.74
N ASN A 157 -8.36 -38.09 3.82
CA ASN A 157 -8.71 -38.85 5.02
C ASN A 157 -9.07 -37.96 6.23
N ALA A 158 -9.48 -36.71 6.02
CA ALA A 158 -9.76 -35.73 7.08
C ALA A 158 -8.62 -35.59 8.11
N SER A 159 -7.38 -35.79 7.69
CA SER A 159 -6.21 -35.67 8.55
C SER A 159 -6.12 -34.26 9.15
N THR A 160 -5.60 -34.16 10.37
CA THR A 160 -5.28 -32.88 11.03
C THR A 160 -3.78 -32.64 11.16
N ALA A 161 -2.94 -33.48 10.54
CA ALA A 161 -1.49 -33.34 10.57
C ALA A 161 -0.98 -32.31 9.55
N ASP A 162 0.13 -31.65 9.89
CA ASP A 162 0.91 -30.85 8.93
C ASP A 162 1.49 -31.75 7.84
N GLY A 163 1.46 -31.27 6.59
CA GLY A 163 1.90 -32.01 5.41
C GLY A 163 0.88 -33.02 4.89
N ALA A 164 -0.32 -33.12 5.46
CA ALA A 164 -1.36 -33.99 4.92
C ALA A 164 -1.75 -33.54 3.51
N LYS A 165 -1.85 -34.51 2.59
CA LYS A 165 -2.14 -34.26 1.18
C LYS A 165 -3.49 -33.59 0.97
N VAL A 166 -3.52 -32.68 0.00
CA VAL A 166 -4.76 -32.13 -0.56
C VAL A 166 -5.04 -32.79 -1.90
N VAL A 167 -6.24 -33.34 -2.05
CA VAL A 167 -6.68 -34.12 -3.22
C VAL A 167 -8.05 -33.62 -3.66
N GLN A 168 -8.54 -34.08 -4.82
CA GLN A 168 -9.98 -33.99 -5.10
C GLN A 168 -10.72 -35.26 -4.67
N TYR A 169 -11.99 -35.12 -4.31
CA TYR A 169 -12.89 -36.23 -4.03
C TYR A 169 -14.34 -35.85 -4.34
N THR A 170 -15.19 -36.85 -4.56
CA THR A 170 -16.65 -36.69 -4.69
C THR A 170 -17.18 -35.71 -3.63
N ASP A 171 -17.97 -34.70 -4.02
CA ASP A 171 -18.51 -33.71 -3.06
C ASP A 171 -19.58 -34.38 -2.19
N TRP A 172 -19.29 -34.53 -0.91
CA TRP A 172 -20.22 -35.06 0.10
C TRP A 172 -20.43 -34.08 1.26
N GLY A 173 -19.89 -32.85 1.15
CA GLY A 173 -20.07 -31.81 2.15
C GLY A 173 -19.27 -32.02 3.45
N GLY A 174 -18.25 -32.88 3.44
CA GLY A 174 -17.42 -33.17 4.61
C GLY A 174 -16.68 -31.94 5.15
N ALA A 175 -16.40 -31.90 6.46
CA ALA A 175 -15.66 -30.78 7.07
C ALA A 175 -14.24 -30.63 6.47
N ASN A 176 -13.62 -31.72 6.03
CA ASN A 176 -12.34 -31.72 5.34
C ASN A 176 -12.42 -31.20 3.88
N GLN A 177 -13.62 -31.04 3.32
CA GLN A 177 -13.87 -30.43 2.00
C GLN A 177 -14.23 -28.94 2.09
N GLN A 178 -14.42 -28.42 3.31
CA GLN A 178 -14.88 -27.07 3.57
C GLN A 178 -13.73 -26.15 3.98
N TRP A 179 -13.69 -24.97 3.38
CA TRP A 179 -12.63 -23.99 3.55
C TRP A 179 -13.24 -22.65 3.96
N GLN A 180 -12.70 -22.04 5.01
CA GLN A 180 -12.93 -20.64 5.32
C GLN A 180 -11.97 -19.79 4.48
N LEU A 181 -12.51 -18.81 3.74
CA LEU A 181 -11.69 -17.84 3.04
C LEU A 181 -11.32 -16.70 3.99
N VAL A 182 -10.13 -16.77 4.58
CA VAL A 182 -9.62 -15.69 5.43
C VAL A 182 -8.87 -14.70 4.56
N ARG A 183 -9.38 -13.48 4.42
CA ARG A 183 -8.67 -12.42 3.70
C ARG A 183 -7.31 -12.19 4.38
N ALA A 184 -6.22 -12.34 3.62
CA ALA A 184 -4.90 -11.98 4.11
C ALA A 184 -4.89 -10.47 4.36
N THR A 185 -4.53 -10.07 5.58
CA THR A 185 -4.36 -8.65 5.90
C THR A 185 -3.19 -8.10 5.12
N GLY A 186 -3.44 -7.07 4.30
CA GLY A 186 -2.39 -6.41 3.55
C GLY A 186 -1.39 -5.71 4.47
N VAL A 187 -0.20 -5.40 3.96
CA VAL A 187 0.87 -4.76 4.75
C VAL A 187 0.44 -3.42 5.37
N LEU A 188 -0.50 -2.72 4.73
CA LEU A 188 -1.04 -1.46 5.23
C LEU A 188 -2.04 -1.60 6.39
N ALA A 189 -2.43 -2.83 6.77
CA ALA A 189 -3.20 -3.10 7.98
C ALA A 189 -2.33 -3.08 9.25
N GLN A 190 -1.07 -3.49 9.12
CA GLN A 190 -0.09 -3.56 10.22
C GLN A 190 0.81 -2.33 10.32
N ALA A 191 0.97 -1.57 9.22
CA ALA A 191 1.85 -0.42 9.16
C ALA A 191 1.11 0.86 8.76
N HIS A 192 1.41 1.93 9.48
CA HIS A 192 1.10 3.30 9.07
C HIS A 192 2.18 3.81 8.13
N THR A 193 1.78 4.52 7.08
CA THR A 193 2.68 5.24 6.17
C THR A 193 1.95 6.44 5.59
N ALA A 194 2.68 7.50 5.30
CA ALA A 194 2.17 8.67 4.58
C ALA A 194 2.89 8.92 3.25
N GLY A 195 3.94 8.15 2.95
CA GLY A 195 4.70 8.25 1.71
C GLY A 195 3.87 7.91 0.47
N ARG A 196 4.37 8.30 -0.70
CA ARG A 196 3.77 7.84 -1.96
C ARG A 196 4.16 6.40 -2.24
N ILE A 197 3.16 5.54 -2.27
CA ILE A 197 3.30 4.10 -2.40
C ILE A 197 2.36 3.53 -3.45
N LYS A 198 2.63 2.30 -3.90
CA LYS A 198 1.67 1.42 -4.58
C LYS A 198 1.43 0.21 -3.69
N ASP A 199 0.17 -0.01 -3.34
CA ASP A 199 -0.25 -1.20 -2.60
C ASP A 199 -0.31 -2.40 -3.54
N ALA A 200 0.47 -3.44 -3.25
CA ALA A 200 0.47 -4.71 -3.97
C ALA A 200 -0.17 -5.83 -3.12
N GLY A 201 -0.88 -5.46 -2.05
CA GLY A 201 -1.54 -6.35 -1.10
C GLY A 201 -0.57 -6.84 -0.01
N ASN A 202 0.29 -7.81 -0.34
CA ASN A 202 1.25 -8.37 0.63
C ASN A 202 2.57 -7.62 0.71
N THR A 203 2.77 -6.66 -0.17
CA THR A 203 3.93 -5.78 -0.19
C THR A 203 3.47 -4.38 -0.57
N VAL A 204 4.32 -3.42 -0.27
CA VAL A 204 4.14 -2.03 -0.66
C VAL A 204 5.36 -1.63 -1.47
N GLN A 205 5.13 -1.09 -2.66
CA GLN A 205 6.18 -0.59 -3.55
C GLN A 205 6.30 0.93 -3.43
N TYR A 206 7.53 1.45 -3.46
CA TYR A 206 7.80 2.88 -3.34
C TYR A 206 9.16 3.24 -3.93
N SER A 207 9.37 4.51 -4.26
CA SER A 207 10.67 4.98 -4.78
C SER A 207 11.12 6.30 -4.18
N TRP A 208 10.18 7.18 -3.78
CA TRP A 208 10.51 8.48 -3.19
C TRP A 208 11.34 8.34 -1.90
N PRO A 209 12.27 9.27 -1.62
CA PRO A 209 13.05 9.25 -0.40
C PRO A 209 12.18 9.55 0.83
N GLY A 210 12.65 9.15 2.02
CA GLY A 210 11.95 9.45 3.26
C GLY A 210 10.63 8.68 3.48
N VAL A 211 10.21 7.82 2.54
CA VAL A 211 9.07 6.91 2.76
C VAL A 211 9.36 6.05 3.99
N TYR A 212 8.39 6.00 4.91
CA TYR A 212 8.52 5.32 6.18
C TYR A 212 7.33 4.40 6.46
N PHE A 213 7.54 3.42 7.33
CA PHE A 213 6.51 2.51 7.84
C PHE A 213 6.62 2.46 9.35
N GLU A 214 5.51 2.75 10.04
CA GLU A 214 5.40 2.70 11.49
C GLU A 214 4.47 1.56 11.92
N GLY A 215 4.94 0.70 12.81
CA GLY A 215 4.21 -0.47 13.29
C GLY A 215 4.29 -0.61 14.80
N ARG A 216 3.55 -1.60 15.33
CA ARG A 216 3.59 -1.99 16.73
C ARG A 216 3.74 -3.49 16.82
N VAL A 217 4.60 -3.95 17.73
CA VAL A 217 4.81 -5.37 18.00
C VAL A 217 4.78 -5.60 19.50
N SER A 218 4.39 -6.79 19.94
CA SER A 218 4.67 -7.29 21.29
C SER A 218 5.61 -8.48 21.21
N GLY A 219 6.58 -8.57 22.11
CA GLY A 219 7.51 -9.69 22.19
C GLY A 219 8.98 -9.24 22.21
N THR A 220 9.89 -10.20 22.06
CA THR A 220 11.34 -10.00 22.26
C THR A 220 12.11 -9.67 20.98
N GLY A 221 11.42 -9.46 19.86
CA GLY A 221 12.04 -9.11 18.59
C GLY A 221 11.05 -8.83 17.47
N VAL A 222 11.54 -8.17 16.43
CA VAL A 222 10.81 -7.83 15.22
C VAL A 222 11.66 -8.09 13.97
N GLY A 223 11.06 -8.76 13.00
CA GLY A 223 11.56 -8.88 11.63
C GLY A 223 10.96 -7.80 10.75
N ILE A 224 11.79 -7.20 9.89
CA ILE A 224 11.38 -6.23 8.87
C ILE A 224 11.63 -6.87 7.51
N VAL A 225 10.56 -7.15 6.77
CA VAL A 225 10.62 -7.83 5.46
C VAL A 225 10.84 -6.79 4.37
N LEU A 226 11.93 -6.91 3.63
CA LEU A 226 12.35 -5.98 2.59
C LEU A 226 12.80 -6.73 1.33
N ASN A 227 12.56 -6.11 0.18
CA ASN A 227 13.27 -6.43 -1.05
C ASN A 227 13.75 -5.12 -1.68
N ASP A 228 15.00 -4.76 -1.41
CA ASP A 228 15.61 -3.54 -1.92
C ASP A 228 17.14 -3.63 -1.96
N SER A 229 17.70 -3.74 -3.16
CA SER A 229 19.15 -3.74 -3.41
C SER A 229 19.74 -2.35 -3.68
N ALA A 230 18.91 -1.30 -3.65
CA ALA A 230 19.31 0.06 -4.00
C ALA A 230 19.33 1.00 -2.80
N ALA A 231 18.31 0.99 -1.95
CA ALA A 231 18.18 1.99 -0.88
C ALA A 231 18.81 1.58 0.45
N ASP A 232 19.08 2.60 1.26
CA ASP A 232 19.48 2.45 2.66
C ASP A 232 18.34 2.87 3.58
N TYR A 233 18.31 2.29 4.78
CA TYR A 233 17.22 2.47 5.74
C TYR A 233 17.74 2.70 7.14
N ASP A 234 17.01 3.47 7.94
CA ASP A 234 17.14 3.42 9.40
C ASP A 234 15.97 2.62 10.00
N VAL A 235 16.28 1.82 11.02
CA VAL A 235 15.31 1.10 11.84
C VAL A 235 15.33 1.72 13.23
N GLN A 236 14.18 2.16 13.69
CA GLN A 236 13.98 2.72 15.03
C GLN A 236 13.05 1.82 15.84
N ILE A 237 13.43 1.58 17.10
CA ILE A 237 12.59 0.93 18.12
C ILE A 237 12.36 1.95 19.23
N ASP A 238 11.10 2.20 19.57
CA ASP A 238 10.70 3.16 20.61
C ASP A 238 11.34 4.54 20.44
N GLY A 239 11.42 4.99 19.18
CA GLY A 239 11.97 6.28 18.80
C GLY A 239 13.49 6.36 18.77
N THR A 240 14.21 5.26 19.05
CA THR A 240 15.68 5.20 18.99
C THR A 240 16.14 4.42 17.77
N THR A 241 17.05 4.98 16.97
CA THR A 241 17.69 4.24 15.86
C THR A 241 18.56 3.11 16.41
N VAL A 242 18.21 1.88 16.07
CA VAL A 242 18.93 0.66 16.52
C VAL A 242 19.73 -0.01 15.41
N ALA A 243 19.42 0.28 14.15
CA ALA A 243 20.15 -0.24 13.01
C ALA A 243 20.05 0.70 11.80
N THR A 244 21.09 0.69 10.95
CA THR A 244 21.08 1.23 9.60
C THR A 244 21.30 0.08 8.63
N LEU A 245 20.35 -0.14 7.72
CA LEU A 245 20.40 -1.21 6.73
C LEU A 245 20.95 -0.65 5.42
N VAL A 246 21.98 -1.29 4.89
CA VAL A 246 22.64 -0.86 3.66
C VAL A 246 22.28 -1.83 2.55
N THR A 247 21.48 -1.38 1.57
CA THR A 247 21.04 -2.19 0.41
C THR A 247 20.64 -3.63 0.80
N PRO A 248 19.60 -3.81 1.63
CA PRO A 248 19.33 -5.09 2.31
C PRO A 248 19.03 -6.28 1.39
N GLY A 249 18.67 -6.05 0.13
CA GLY A 249 18.22 -7.10 -0.79
C GLY A 249 16.88 -7.69 -0.37
N ASP A 250 16.58 -8.90 -0.84
CA ASP A 250 15.40 -9.69 -0.46
C ASP A 250 15.68 -10.45 0.84
N THR A 251 15.18 -9.93 1.96
CA THR A 251 15.49 -10.45 3.29
C THR A 251 14.45 -10.07 4.34
N THR A 252 14.49 -10.78 5.47
CA THR A 252 13.88 -10.33 6.72
C THR A 252 15.00 -9.91 7.68
N HIS A 253 15.11 -8.61 7.94
CA HIS A 253 16.08 -8.10 8.91
C HIS A 253 15.50 -8.19 10.32
N TRP A 254 16.18 -8.92 11.22
CA TRP A 254 15.71 -9.14 12.58
C TRP A 254 16.40 -8.23 13.60
N ILE A 255 15.60 -7.49 14.37
CA ILE A 255 16.01 -6.85 15.63
C ILE A 255 15.56 -7.76 16.77
N ASN A 256 16.51 -8.40 17.45
CA ASN A 256 16.27 -9.33 18.56
C ASN A 256 16.74 -8.74 19.90
N GLY A 257 16.44 -9.43 21.00
CA GLY A 257 16.89 -9.03 22.33
C GLY A 257 16.11 -7.86 22.93
N LEU A 258 14.93 -7.57 22.40
CA LEU A 258 14.00 -6.61 23.00
C LEU A 258 13.43 -7.18 24.30
N SER A 259 13.08 -6.29 25.23
CA SER A 259 12.30 -6.69 26.41
C SER A 259 10.97 -7.31 25.97
N ASN A 260 10.42 -8.27 26.73
CA ASN A 260 9.11 -8.84 26.41
C ASN A 260 7.98 -7.86 26.76
N SER A 261 7.77 -6.85 25.92
CA SER A 261 6.77 -5.80 26.09
C SER A 261 6.23 -5.35 24.73
N THR A 262 5.43 -4.27 24.71
CA THR A 262 5.01 -3.65 23.45
C THR A 262 6.04 -2.63 23.00
N HIS A 263 6.44 -2.70 21.73
CA HIS A 263 7.38 -1.81 21.09
C HIS A 263 6.74 -1.13 19.88
N THR A 264 7.12 0.13 19.66
CA THR A 264 6.90 0.82 18.38
C THR A 264 8.10 0.59 17.47
N VAL A 265 7.83 0.42 16.18
CA VAL A 265 8.86 0.15 15.17
C VAL A 265 8.67 1.16 14.06
N ARG A 266 9.76 1.80 13.61
CA ARG A 266 9.76 2.68 12.44
C ARG A 266 10.89 2.28 11.51
N LEU A 267 10.54 1.95 10.28
CA LEU A 267 11.48 1.81 9.17
C LEU A 267 11.39 3.08 8.32
N VAL A 268 12.51 3.69 7.94
CA VAL A 268 12.51 4.86 7.04
C VAL A 268 13.60 4.76 5.99
N LYS A 269 13.23 5.00 4.73
CA LYS A 269 14.15 5.07 3.59
C LYS A 269 14.98 6.36 3.66
N ARG A 270 16.30 6.23 3.56
CA ARG A 270 17.26 7.34 3.73
C ARG A 270 17.53 8.09 2.43
N ASN A 271 17.96 7.39 1.40
CA ASN A 271 18.54 7.99 0.19
C ASN A 271 17.57 8.01 -1.00
N ASP A 272 17.88 8.87 -1.97
CA ASP A 272 17.16 8.95 -3.25
C ASP A 272 17.72 7.90 -4.22
N THR A 273 16.85 7.01 -4.70
CA THR A 273 17.18 5.91 -5.63
C THR A 273 16.17 5.92 -6.79
N PRO A 274 16.16 6.97 -7.62
CA PRO A 274 15.05 7.24 -8.53
C PRO A 274 14.95 6.24 -9.69
N GLY A 275 15.99 5.42 -9.90
CA GLY A 275 16.02 4.33 -10.88
C GLY A 275 15.43 3.01 -10.39
N ASP A 276 15.15 2.89 -9.08
CA ASP A 276 14.85 1.61 -8.43
C ASP A 276 13.50 1.64 -7.71
N THR A 277 12.90 0.45 -7.58
CA THR A 277 11.68 0.25 -6.80
C THR A 277 12.02 -0.47 -5.50
N SER A 278 11.74 0.18 -4.39
CA SER A 278 11.82 -0.38 -3.04
C SER A 278 10.56 -1.18 -2.73
N THR A 279 10.70 -2.32 -2.03
CA THR A 279 9.56 -3.15 -1.60
C THR A 279 9.60 -3.42 -0.10
N PHE A 280 8.49 -3.17 0.60
CA PHE A 280 8.29 -3.51 2.01
C PHE A 280 7.23 -4.60 2.15
N GLY A 281 7.61 -5.74 2.73
CA GLY A 281 6.73 -6.90 2.95
C GLY A 281 6.10 -6.94 4.34
N GLY A 282 6.48 -6.02 5.23
CA GLY A 282 5.86 -5.93 6.55
C GLY A 282 6.74 -6.08 7.77
N PHE A 283 6.09 -6.03 8.92
CA PHE A 283 6.68 -6.42 10.20
C PHE A 283 6.29 -7.86 10.54
N VAL A 284 7.18 -8.58 11.20
CA VAL A 284 6.97 -9.94 11.71
C VAL A 284 7.41 -9.95 13.18
N ALA A 285 6.63 -10.52 14.08
CA ALA A 285 7.06 -10.65 15.47
C ALA A 285 7.94 -11.90 15.66
N ALA A 286 8.89 -11.83 16.58
CA ALA A 286 9.63 -13.02 17.01
C ALA A 286 8.68 -14.08 17.61
N PRO A 287 9.08 -15.38 17.66
CA PRO A 287 8.26 -16.43 18.24
C PRO A 287 7.75 -16.08 19.65
N GLY A 288 6.45 -16.26 19.89
CA GLY A 288 5.78 -15.87 21.14
C GLY A 288 5.34 -14.40 21.19
N GLY A 289 5.67 -13.60 20.18
CA GLY A 289 5.19 -12.24 19.98
C GLY A 289 4.01 -12.12 19.02
N ALA A 290 3.58 -10.88 18.78
CA ALA A 290 2.52 -10.55 17.82
C ALA A 290 2.76 -9.19 17.16
N VAL A 291 2.35 -9.07 15.89
CA VAL A 291 2.20 -7.76 15.25
C VAL A 291 0.84 -7.20 15.66
N LEU A 292 0.83 -5.96 16.13
CA LEU A 292 -0.35 -5.29 16.66
C LEU A 292 -0.95 -4.35 15.61
N SER A 293 -2.10 -3.78 15.91
CA SER A 293 -2.72 -2.74 15.08
C SER A 293 -1.75 -1.58 14.84
N LYS A 294 -1.69 -1.09 13.60
CA LYS A 294 -0.85 0.07 13.24
C LYS A 294 -1.12 1.29 14.14
N PRO A 295 -0.11 2.16 14.34
CA PRO A 295 -0.32 3.46 14.98
C PRO A 295 -1.39 4.29 14.28
N THR A 296 -2.05 5.18 15.04
CA THR A 296 -2.97 6.17 14.48
C THR A 296 -2.21 7.16 13.61
N ALA A 297 -2.77 7.51 12.45
CA ALA A 297 -2.22 8.55 11.59
C ALA A 297 -2.20 9.90 12.31
N ARG A 298 -1.24 10.76 11.97
CA ARG A 298 -1.18 12.11 12.53
C ARG A 298 -2.24 12.98 11.84
N ASN A 299 -2.86 13.89 12.59
CA ASN A 299 -3.87 14.80 12.04
C ASN A 299 -3.24 15.84 11.08
N ARG A 300 -1.97 16.19 11.33
CA ARG A 300 -1.21 17.15 10.53
C ARG A 300 -0.47 16.42 9.43
N GLN A 301 -0.47 16.98 8.24
CA GLN A 301 0.14 16.43 7.05
C GLN A 301 0.89 17.53 6.30
N ILE A 302 2.14 17.26 5.95
CA ILE A 302 3.00 18.21 5.24
C ILE A 302 3.64 17.54 4.03
N GLU A 303 3.55 18.15 2.85
CA GLU A 303 4.30 17.71 1.68
C GLU A 303 5.50 18.64 1.44
N PHE A 304 6.68 18.06 1.27
CA PHE A 304 7.88 18.76 0.84
C PHE A 304 8.22 18.36 -0.58
N ILE A 305 8.31 19.35 -1.46
CA ILE A 305 8.57 19.21 -2.89
C ILE A 305 9.88 19.93 -3.17
N GLY A 306 10.85 19.26 -3.77
CA GLY A 306 12.12 19.91 -4.06
C GLY A 306 13.14 19.06 -4.79
N ASP A 307 14.37 19.53 -4.72
CA ASP A 307 15.54 18.88 -5.31
C ASP A 307 16.41 18.19 -4.25
N SER A 308 17.71 18.08 -4.51
CA SER A 308 18.72 17.46 -3.64
C SER A 308 18.75 18.06 -2.24
N LEU A 309 18.43 19.35 -2.09
CA LEU A 309 18.37 20.02 -0.80
C LEU A 309 17.22 19.50 0.07
N THR A 310 16.09 19.15 -0.56
CA THR A 310 14.91 18.60 0.13
C THR A 310 15.07 17.11 0.43
N VAL A 311 15.82 16.40 -0.41
CA VAL A 311 16.21 15.00 -0.21
C VAL A 311 17.16 14.82 0.98
N GLY A 312 17.97 15.84 1.31
CA GLY A 312 19.06 15.69 2.28
C GLY A 312 20.33 15.11 1.64
N TYR A 313 20.63 15.49 0.40
CA TYR A 313 21.77 15.01 -0.37
C TYR A 313 23.09 15.16 0.39
N GLY A 314 23.71 14.02 0.73
CA GLY A 314 25.00 13.96 1.42
C GLY A 314 25.07 14.72 2.74
N ASN A 315 23.93 14.94 3.41
CA ASN A 315 23.84 15.80 4.60
C ASN A 315 24.56 15.22 5.84
N LEU A 316 24.80 13.91 5.89
CA LEU A 316 25.59 13.25 6.94
C LEU A 316 27.07 13.12 6.59
N SER A 317 27.53 13.68 5.46
CA SER A 317 28.93 13.61 5.08
C SER A 317 29.80 14.45 6.01
N THR A 318 31.01 13.97 6.25
CA THR A 318 32.08 14.72 6.92
C THR A 318 33.02 15.39 5.91
N SER A 319 32.72 15.32 4.61
CA SER A 319 33.49 15.87 3.51
C SER A 319 32.58 16.47 2.44
N ARG A 320 33.01 17.57 1.82
CA ARG A 320 32.37 18.11 0.61
C ARG A 320 32.74 17.35 -0.66
N ASP A 321 33.92 16.74 -0.70
CA ASP A 321 34.31 15.91 -1.83
C ASP A 321 33.85 14.47 -1.57
N CYS A 322 32.91 14.01 -2.37
CA CYS A 322 32.23 12.73 -2.22
C CYS A 322 32.15 12.01 -3.57
N THR A 323 32.45 10.72 -3.57
CA THR A 323 32.08 9.81 -4.66
C THR A 323 30.57 9.59 -4.70
N SER A 324 30.05 9.05 -5.80
CA SER A 324 28.63 8.67 -5.92
C SER A 324 28.18 7.74 -4.79
N ASP A 325 29.04 6.79 -4.40
CA ASP A 325 28.75 5.88 -3.30
C ASP A 325 28.73 6.62 -1.95
N GLN A 326 29.68 7.53 -1.71
CA GLN A 326 29.69 8.34 -0.48
C GLN A 326 28.44 9.21 -0.39
N VAL A 327 28.04 9.87 -1.47
CA VAL A 327 26.76 10.60 -1.55
C VAL A 327 25.60 9.69 -1.18
N LYS A 328 25.51 8.51 -1.81
CA LYS A 328 24.44 7.55 -1.57
C LYS A 328 24.34 7.12 -0.10
N ARG A 329 25.48 6.85 0.56
CA ARG A 329 25.52 6.39 1.96
C ARG A 329 25.31 7.51 2.98
N THR A 330 25.71 8.73 2.64
CA THR A 330 25.62 9.91 3.53
C THR A 330 24.36 10.74 3.32
N THR A 331 23.54 10.43 2.30
CA THR A 331 22.21 11.04 2.12
C THR A 331 21.22 10.43 3.09
N ASN A 332 20.54 11.27 3.89
CA ASN A 332 19.46 10.82 4.75
C ASN A 332 18.29 11.83 4.82
N ALA A 333 17.18 11.45 4.20
CA ALA A 333 15.94 12.21 4.16
C ALA A 333 15.20 12.28 5.52
N ASP A 334 15.39 11.32 6.44
CA ASP A 334 14.74 11.36 7.77
C ASP A 334 15.36 12.42 8.70
N VAL A 335 16.51 12.98 8.31
CA VAL A 335 17.19 14.10 9.00
C VAL A 335 17.27 15.35 8.13
N SER A 336 16.61 15.37 6.97
CA SER A 336 16.49 16.59 6.16
C SER A 336 15.58 17.61 6.84
N TYR A 337 15.70 18.89 6.47
CA TYR A 337 14.90 19.97 7.06
C TYR A 337 13.39 19.69 6.98
N GLY A 338 12.93 18.99 5.94
CA GLY A 338 11.54 18.64 5.76
C GLY A 338 11.04 17.65 6.80
N ALA A 339 11.72 16.52 6.95
CA ALA A 339 11.37 15.51 7.95
C ALA A 339 11.50 16.05 9.38
N LEU A 340 12.54 16.85 9.66
CA LEU A 340 12.73 17.48 10.96
C LEU A 340 11.60 18.47 11.29
N THR A 341 11.16 19.27 10.31
CA THR A 341 10.04 20.22 10.49
C THR A 341 8.74 19.47 10.77
N ALA A 342 8.44 18.42 10.01
CA ALA A 342 7.26 17.59 10.24
C ALA A 342 7.27 16.96 11.63
N ARG A 343 8.42 16.47 12.09
CA ARG A 343 8.58 15.90 13.44
C ARG A 343 8.32 16.95 14.53
N ARG A 344 8.88 18.15 14.40
CA ARG A 344 8.62 19.28 15.34
C ARG A 344 7.14 19.66 15.41
N LEU A 345 6.44 19.56 14.29
CA LEU A 345 5.01 19.86 14.18
C LEU A 345 4.11 18.66 14.48
N ASN A 346 4.67 17.49 14.82
CA ASN A 346 3.92 16.22 14.96
C ASN A 346 3.01 15.95 13.75
N ALA A 347 3.59 16.02 12.55
CA ALA A 347 2.91 15.81 11.28
C ALA A 347 3.43 14.57 10.56
N ASP A 348 2.52 13.88 9.87
CA ASP A 348 2.90 12.95 8.82
C ASP A 348 3.49 13.76 7.65
N TYR A 349 4.46 13.19 6.93
CA TYR A 349 5.11 13.89 5.82
C TYR A 349 5.29 13.04 4.57
N GLN A 350 5.40 13.74 3.43
CA GLN A 350 5.97 13.24 2.19
C GLN A 350 7.19 14.07 1.80
N ILE A 351 8.30 13.42 1.47
CA ILE A 351 9.47 14.05 0.83
C ILE A 351 9.46 13.65 -0.64
N ASN A 352 8.84 14.48 -1.47
CA ASN A 352 8.81 14.29 -2.91
C ASN A 352 9.96 15.07 -3.54
N GLY A 353 11.20 14.72 -3.16
CA GLY A 353 12.43 15.31 -3.67
C GLY A 353 13.03 14.50 -4.82
N TYR A 354 13.62 15.16 -5.82
CA TYR A 354 14.43 14.49 -6.86
C TYR A 354 15.71 15.27 -7.11
N SER A 355 16.84 14.66 -6.75
CA SER A 355 18.16 15.31 -6.82
C SER A 355 18.54 15.76 -8.24
N GLY A 356 19.00 17.00 -8.38
CA GLY A 356 19.52 17.57 -9.63
C GLY A 356 18.47 18.05 -10.64
N LEU A 357 17.17 17.82 -10.40
CA LEU A 357 16.11 18.32 -11.28
C LEU A 357 15.62 19.71 -10.87
N GLY A 358 15.24 20.52 -11.85
CA GLY A 358 14.63 21.83 -11.64
C GLY A 358 13.25 21.94 -12.27
N MET A 359 12.68 23.15 -12.26
CA MET A 359 11.34 23.40 -12.76
C MET A 359 11.29 23.36 -14.29
N VAL A 360 12.25 24.00 -14.96
CA VAL A 360 12.38 24.08 -16.43
C VAL A 360 13.76 23.68 -16.92
N ARG A 361 14.78 23.80 -16.08
CA ARG A 361 16.17 23.44 -16.37
C ARG A 361 16.74 22.66 -15.20
N ASN A 362 17.50 21.62 -15.48
CA ASN A 362 18.18 20.82 -14.46
C ASN A 362 19.63 21.27 -14.29
N TYR A 363 20.31 20.73 -13.27
CA TYR A 363 21.68 21.11 -12.94
C TYR A 363 22.58 21.07 -14.19
N ASN A 364 23.22 22.20 -14.47
CA ASN A 364 24.11 22.39 -15.61
C ASN A 364 23.51 22.05 -17.00
N GLY A 365 22.19 22.16 -17.16
CA GLY A 365 21.51 21.85 -18.42
C GLY A 365 21.41 20.34 -18.73
N GLY A 366 21.69 19.47 -17.74
CA GLY A 366 21.61 18.02 -17.92
C GLY A 366 20.17 17.53 -18.15
N ARG A 367 20.01 16.37 -18.82
CA ARG A 367 18.72 15.70 -19.06
C ARG A 367 17.62 16.65 -19.59
N PRO A 368 17.85 17.35 -20.72
CA PRO A 368 16.94 18.40 -21.21
C PRO A 368 15.56 17.88 -21.64
N ASP A 369 15.40 16.57 -21.79
CA ASP A 369 14.16 15.87 -22.14
C ASP A 369 13.16 15.79 -20.97
N VAL A 370 13.61 16.01 -19.74
CA VAL A 370 12.78 15.90 -18.53
C VAL A 370 13.05 17.03 -17.55
N THR A 371 12.08 17.28 -16.67
CA THR A 371 12.20 18.22 -15.54
C THR A 371 11.62 17.58 -14.29
N TYR A 372 11.70 18.24 -13.13
CA TYR A 372 11.03 17.77 -11.92
C TYR A 372 9.54 17.49 -12.15
N ARG A 373 8.87 18.36 -12.93
CA ARG A 373 7.44 18.24 -13.26
C ARG A 373 7.09 16.94 -13.99
N THR A 374 8.03 16.30 -14.69
CA THR A 374 7.85 14.99 -15.35
C THR A 374 7.60 13.86 -14.34
N PHE A 375 8.15 13.98 -13.12
CA PHE A 375 8.13 12.93 -12.11
C PHE A 375 7.11 13.18 -11.00
N TYR A 376 6.71 14.44 -10.78
CA TYR A 376 5.85 14.82 -9.65
C TYR A 376 4.50 14.09 -9.59
N ASP A 377 3.98 13.53 -10.67
CA ASP A 377 2.72 12.77 -10.60
C ASP A 377 2.92 11.30 -10.25
N ARG A 378 4.15 10.77 -10.24
CA ARG A 378 4.42 9.34 -10.09
C ARG A 378 4.36 8.88 -8.64
N ALA A 379 3.94 7.63 -8.44
CA ALA A 379 4.21 6.90 -7.20
C ALA A 379 5.60 6.26 -7.24
N LEU A 380 5.93 5.66 -8.39
CA LEU A 380 7.22 5.04 -8.68
C LEU A 380 7.96 5.84 -9.75
N LEU A 381 9.08 6.44 -9.36
CA LEU A 381 9.88 7.35 -10.18
C LEU A 381 10.41 6.71 -11.46
N ASN A 382 10.80 5.44 -11.38
CA ASN A 382 11.37 4.64 -12.45
C ASN A 382 10.34 4.06 -13.43
N VAL A 383 9.04 4.10 -13.09
CA VAL A 383 7.98 3.60 -13.97
C VAL A 383 7.43 4.73 -14.83
N SER A 384 7.75 4.72 -16.12
CA SER A 384 7.27 5.73 -17.06
C SER A 384 5.75 5.72 -17.16
N GLY A 385 5.14 6.91 -17.12
CA GLY A 385 3.68 7.07 -17.16
C GLY A 385 2.94 6.68 -15.87
N ASP A 386 3.65 6.27 -14.82
CA ASP A 386 3.04 5.99 -13.53
C ASP A 386 2.34 7.23 -12.95
N VAL A 387 1.23 7.01 -12.25
CA VAL A 387 0.47 8.08 -11.60
C VAL A 387 0.11 7.63 -10.19
N TRP A 388 0.55 8.40 -9.21
CA TRP A 388 0.21 8.20 -7.82
C TRP A 388 -1.28 8.42 -7.60
N GLN A 389 -1.91 7.36 -7.09
CA GLN A 389 -3.30 7.38 -6.66
C GLN A 389 -3.35 7.85 -5.22
N ASN A 390 -3.76 9.10 -5.00
CA ASN A 390 -3.97 9.60 -3.65
C ASN A 390 -5.05 8.73 -2.96
N PRO A 391 -4.75 8.13 -1.79
CA PRO A 391 -5.71 7.29 -1.06
C PRO A 391 -6.94 8.05 -0.52
N GLY A 392 -7.02 9.38 -0.74
CA GLY A 392 -8.09 10.25 -0.25
C GLY A 392 -7.88 10.71 1.19
N THR A 393 -7.05 9.99 1.95
CA THR A 393 -6.62 10.31 3.31
C THR A 393 -5.42 11.26 3.35
N TRP A 394 -4.71 11.47 2.24
CA TRP A 394 -3.65 12.47 2.13
C TRP A 394 -4.22 13.80 1.65
N ARG A 395 -4.31 14.77 2.57
CA ARG A 395 -4.84 16.12 2.43
C ARG A 395 -3.92 17.07 3.22
N PRO A 396 -2.72 17.38 2.71
CA PRO A 396 -1.74 18.17 3.44
C PRO A 396 -2.30 19.57 3.72
N GLN A 397 -2.21 20.01 4.97
CA GLN A 397 -2.53 21.39 5.34
C GLN A 397 -1.42 22.35 4.88
N LEU A 398 -0.20 21.83 4.72
CA LEU A 398 0.97 22.59 4.28
C LEU A 398 1.69 21.85 3.15
N VAL A 399 1.99 22.57 2.07
CA VAL A 399 2.89 22.12 1.01
C VAL A 399 4.05 23.11 0.91
N VAL A 400 5.28 22.63 0.99
CA VAL A 400 6.50 23.45 0.90
C VAL A 400 7.20 23.10 -0.42
N VAL A 401 7.41 24.09 -1.28
CA VAL A 401 8.06 23.92 -2.58
C VAL A 401 9.39 24.65 -2.59
N ASN A 402 10.48 23.89 -2.70
CA ASN A 402 11.85 24.38 -2.76
C ASN A 402 12.51 23.88 -4.05
N LEU A 403 12.19 24.54 -5.16
CA LEU A 403 12.69 24.27 -6.50
C LEU A 403 13.18 25.56 -7.15
N GLY A 404 14.37 25.52 -7.74
CA GLY A 404 14.96 26.65 -8.44
C GLY A 404 16.48 26.64 -8.43
N THR A 405 17.09 25.98 -7.44
CA THR A 405 18.55 25.84 -7.36
C THR A 405 19.12 25.27 -8.65
N ASN A 406 18.60 24.15 -9.14
CA ASN A 406 19.12 23.50 -10.36
C ASN A 406 18.84 24.28 -11.65
N ASP A 407 17.82 25.13 -11.66
CA ASP A 407 17.54 25.99 -12.80
C ASP A 407 18.63 27.08 -12.93
N PHE A 408 19.07 27.66 -11.80
CA PHE A 408 19.87 28.90 -11.77
C PHE A 408 21.29 28.76 -11.20
N SER A 409 21.68 27.64 -10.58
CA SER A 409 22.97 27.50 -9.89
C SER A 409 24.19 27.48 -10.81
N THR A 410 23.98 27.35 -12.12
CA THR A 410 25.04 27.40 -13.13
C THR A 410 24.66 28.35 -14.26
N ALA A 411 25.67 28.89 -14.92
CA ALA A 411 25.45 29.63 -16.16
C ALA A 411 24.76 28.75 -17.22
N VAL A 412 24.00 29.39 -18.10
CA VAL A 412 23.44 28.72 -19.28
C VAL A 412 24.57 28.41 -20.26
N ASN A 413 24.72 27.14 -20.62
CA ASN A 413 25.76 26.68 -21.52
C ASN A 413 25.43 26.98 -22.99
N PRO A 414 26.43 27.16 -23.86
CA PRO A 414 26.21 27.20 -25.31
C PRO A 414 25.44 25.97 -25.81
N GLY A 415 24.41 26.19 -26.62
CA GLY A 415 23.57 25.13 -27.19
C GLY A 415 22.33 24.78 -26.36
N GLU A 416 22.21 25.30 -25.13
CA GLU A 416 20.93 25.28 -24.42
C GLU A 416 19.91 26.23 -25.09
N PRO A 417 18.60 25.95 -25.02
CA PRO A 417 17.57 26.75 -25.68
C PRO A 417 17.26 28.07 -24.95
N TRP A 418 18.11 28.47 -24.01
CA TRP A 418 17.83 29.53 -23.05
C TRP A 418 18.82 30.69 -23.17
N THR A 419 18.32 31.88 -22.86
CA THR A 419 19.09 33.01 -22.34
C THR A 419 18.76 33.14 -20.84
N PRO A 420 19.55 33.88 -20.04
CA PRO A 420 19.20 34.13 -18.63
C PRO A 420 17.78 34.71 -18.46
N GLU A 421 17.36 35.63 -19.33
CA GLU A 421 16.06 36.28 -19.28
C GLU A 421 14.92 35.32 -19.67
N SER A 422 15.10 34.55 -20.74
CA SER A 422 14.08 33.59 -21.19
C SER A 422 13.97 32.39 -20.25
N LEU A 423 15.08 31.97 -19.63
CA LEU A 423 15.07 30.97 -18.55
C LEU A 423 14.26 31.46 -17.36
N ALA A 424 14.52 32.68 -16.89
CA ALA A 424 13.78 33.27 -15.77
C ALA A 424 12.28 33.39 -16.09
N ALA A 425 11.92 33.82 -17.30
CA ALA A 425 10.52 33.91 -17.73
C ALA A 425 9.84 32.53 -17.79
N ALA A 426 10.50 31.54 -18.39
CA ALA A 426 9.99 30.17 -18.47
C ALA A 426 9.83 29.54 -17.07
N TYR A 427 10.81 29.76 -16.19
CA TYR A 427 10.75 29.33 -14.80
C TYR A 427 9.56 29.92 -14.05
N ARG A 428 9.34 31.25 -14.12
CA ARG A 428 8.21 31.89 -13.43
C ARG A 428 6.87 31.34 -13.91
N SER A 429 6.71 31.19 -15.23
CA SER A 429 5.50 30.60 -15.82
C SER A 429 5.28 29.16 -15.33
N ALA A 430 6.29 28.31 -15.47
CA ALA A 430 6.22 26.90 -15.09
C ALA A 430 5.98 26.68 -13.58
N TYR A 431 6.59 27.51 -12.73
CA TYR A 431 6.39 27.45 -11.29
C TYR A 431 4.97 27.92 -10.95
N GLY A 432 4.49 29.02 -11.54
CA GLY A 432 3.11 29.48 -11.37
C GLY A 432 2.08 28.40 -11.73
N ASP A 433 2.26 27.74 -12.87
CA ASP A 433 1.43 26.61 -13.31
C ASP A 433 1.52 25.43 -12.33
N PHE A 434 2.71 25.16 -11.80
CA PHE A 434 2.92 24.10 -10.82
C PHE A 434 2.19 24.41 -9.50
N LEU A 435 2.25 25.65 -9.00
CA LEU A 435 1.50 26.07 -7.82
C LEU A 435 -0.02 25.97 -8.05
N GLN A 436 -0.50 26.35 -9.24
CA GLN A 436 -1.90 26.17 -9.62
C GLN A 436 -2.30 24.69 -9.64
N LYS A 437 -1.42 23.81 -10.14
CA LYS A 437 -1.64 22.36 -10.12
C LYS A 437 -1.77 21.83 -8.69
N LEU A 438 -0.93 22.28 -7.76
CA LEU A 438 -1.01 21.92 -6.34
C LEU A 438 -2.32 22.42 -5.72
N ARG A 439 -2.72 23.66 -6.02
CA ARG A 439 -4.00 24.23 -5.58
C ARG A 439 -5.19 23.40 -6.07
N THR A 440 -5.18 22.99 -7.35
CA THR A 440 -6.22 22.12 -7.91
C THR A 440 -6.24 20.74 -7.24
N ARG A 441 -5.06 20.18 -6.91
CA ARG A 441 -4.95 18.86 -6.26
C ARG A 441 -5.45 18.86 -4.82
N TYR A 442 -5.07 19.85 -4.02
CA TYR A 442 -5.30 19.82 -2.57
C TYR A 442 -6.39 20.80 -2.10
N GLY A 443 -6.90 21.65 -2.98
CA GLY A 443 -7.99 22.57 -2.69
C GLY A 443 -7.57 23.82 -1.90
N ALA A 444 -8.53 24.72 -1.67
CA ALA A 444 -8.28 26.06 -1.12
C ALA A 444 -7.78 26.09 0.34
N ALA A 445 -8.04 25.04 1.12
CA ALA A 445 -7.62 24.97 2.52
C ALA A 445 -6.10 24.76 2.70
N THR A 446 -5.41 24.29 1.66
CA THR A 446 -3.97 24.01 1.73
C THR A 446 -3.17 25.31 1.70
N THR A 447 -2.27 25.51 2.64
CA THR A 447 -1.28 26.58 2.57
C THR A 447 -0.09 26.11 1.73
N ILE A 448 0.32 26.89 0.72
CA ILE A 448 1.47 26.55 -0.11
C ILE A 448 2.58 27.55 0.17
N VAL A 449 3.72 27.08 0.65
CA VAL A 449 4.91 27.89 0.90
C VAL A 449 5.90 27.68 -0.25
N ALA A 450 6.13 28.71 -1.04
CA ALA A 450 7.15 28.72 -2.07
C ALA A 450 8.45 29.32 -1.50
N VAL A 451 9.51 28.52 -1.49
CA VAL A 451 10.81 28.88 -0.93
C VAL A 451 11.67 29.51 -2.01
N GLY A 452 12.20 30.71 -1.73
CA GLY A 452 13.19 31.36 -2.56
C GLY A 452 14.49 31.56 -1.79
N THR A 453 15.63 31.37 -2.45
CA THR A 453 16.95 31.65 -1.87
C THR A 453 17.93 32.10 -2.96
N GLY A 454 19.01 32.77 -2.56
CA GLY A 454 20.09 33.20 -3.45
C GLY A 454 19.60 33.89 -4.74
N GLN A 455 20.12 33.43 -5.88
CA GLN A 455 19.90 34.05 -7.19
C GLN A 455 18.46 33.94 -7.72
N PHE A 456 17.68 32.98 -7.23
CA PHE A 456 16.30 32.74 -7.71
C PHE A 456 15.23 33.28 -6.74
N ALA A 457 15.63 33.84 -5.60
CA ALA A 457 14.71 34.38 -4.59
C ALA A 457 13.68 35.37 -5.17
N GLY A 458 14.14 36.32 -5.99
CA GLY A 458 13.27 37.30 -6.63
C GLY A 458 12.33 36.69 -7.69
N GLN A 459 12.73 35.60 -8.33
CA GLN A 459 11.86 34.89 -9.29
C GLN A 459 10.69 34.22 -8.57
N VAL A 460 10.96 33.55 -7.45
CA VAL A 460 9.91 32.91 -6.63
C VAL A 460 8.98 33.95 -6.02
N GLN A 461 9.52 35.07 -5.53
CA GLN A 461 8.69 36.15 -4.99
C GLN A 461 7.70 36.68 -6.05
N GLN A 462 8.16 36.95 -7.27
CA GLN A 462 7.28 37.37 -8.37
C GLN A 462 6.21 36.33 -8.71
N VAL A 463 6.53 35.03 -8.65
CA VAL A 463 5.55 33.96 -8.84
C VAL A 463 4.47 34.01 -7.77
N VAL A 464 4.87 34.15 -6.49
CA VAL A 464 3.93 34.25 -5.37
C VAL A 464 3.05 35.50 -5.50
N ASP A 465 3.65 36.65 -5.81
CA ASP A 465 2.91 37.90 -6.00
C ASP A 465 1.88 37.75 -7.11
N THR A 466 2.26 37.15 -8.25
CA THR A 466 1.33 36.86 -9.37
C THR A 466 0.17 35.94 -8.94
N ARG A 467 0.43 34.94 -8.10
CA ARG A 467 -0.61 34.05 -7.56
C ARG A 467 -1.56 34.77 -6.61
N ASN A 468 -1.01 35.65 -5.78
CA ASN A 468 -1.78 36.45 -4.83
C ASN A 468 -2.65 37.49 -5.55
N ASP A 469 -2.13 38.15 -6.58
CA ASP A 469 -2.88 39.07 -7.45
C ASP A 469 -4.01 38.35 -8.22
N ALA A 470 -3.82 37.07 -8.52
CA ALA A 470 -4.85 36.19 -9.07
C ALA A 470 -5.86 35.65 -8.02
N GLY A 471 -5.76 36.09 -6.76
CA GLY A 471 -6.69 35.78 -5.67
C GLY A 471 -6.30 34.60 -4.77
N ASP A 472 -5.16 33.94 -5.00
CA ASP A 472 -4.71 32.80 -4.21
C ASP A 472 -3.78 33.22 -3.06
N SER A 473 -4.31 34.02 -2.13
CA SER A 473 -3.54 34.57 -1.01
C SER A 473 -2.92 33.51 -0.07
N ALA A 474 -3.36 32.25 -0.15
CA ALA A 474 -2.82 31.14 0.64
C ALA A 474 -1.50 30.57 0.06
N VAL A 475 -0.99 31.16 -1.03
CA VAL A 475 0.39 30.98 -1.48
C VAL A 475 1.29 31.98 -0.74
N ARG A 476 2.29 31.48 -0.03
CA ARG A 476 3.18 32.27 0.84
C ARG A 476 4.61 32.19 0.34
N TYR A 477 5.25 33.34 0.24
CA TYR A 477 6.67 33.42 -0.04
C TYR A 477 7.45 33.26 1.26
N TRP A 478 8.45 32.39 1.25
CA TRP A 478 9.44 32.32 2.31
C TRP A 478 10.84 32.51 1.71
N PHE A 479 11.50 33.59 2.12
CA PHE A 479 12.91 33.77 1.82
C PHE A 479 13.74 32.92 2.78
N LEU A 480 14.41 31.90 2.26
CA LEU A 480 15.36 31.12 3.01
C LEU A 480 16.71 31.84 3.00
N ASP A 481 16.98 32.53 4.10
CA ASP A 481 18.27 33.14 4.36
C ASP A 481 19.34 32.05 4.56
N SER A 482 20.44 32.17 3.83
CA SER A 482 21.58 31.26 3.91
C SER A 482 22.61 31.69 4.95
N SER A 483 22.38 32.78 5.68
CA SER A 483 23.21 33.15 6.83
C SER A 483 23.31 31.99 7.82
N ASP A 484 24.50 31.81 8.37
CA ASP A 484 24.85 30.76 9.35
C ASP A 484 24.76 29.31 8.86
N LEU A 485 24.50 29.07 7.57
CA LEU A 485 24.58 27.74 6.99
C LEU A 485 26.05 27.41 6.61
N ASP A 486 26.51 26.21 6.93
CA ASP A 486 27.89 25.75 6.76
C ASP A 486 28.17 25.08 5.40
N PHE A 487 27.13 24.53 4.76
CA PHE A 487 27.21 23.81 3.48
C PHE A 487 28.31 22.73 3.49
N LEU A 488 28.47 22.01 4.60
CA LEU A 488 29.50 20.98 4.76
C LEU A 488 29.08 19.60 4.24
N GLY A 489 27.83 19.43 3.79
CA GLY A 489 27.39 18.23 3.10
C GLY A 489 28.12 18.01 1.77
N CYS A 490 27.94 16.84 1.17
CA CYS A 490 28.57 16.52 -0.12
C CYS A 490 28.29 17.60 -1.17
N HIS A 491 29.33 17.96 -1.91
CA HIS A 491 29.29 18.93 -3.00
C HIS A 491 28.66 20.27 -2.61
N TRP A 492 28.98 20.76 -1.41
CA TRP A 492 28.47 22.02 -0.86
C TRP A 492 26.94 22.03 -0.66
N HIS A 493 26.33 20.87 -0.43
CA HIS A 493 24.94 20.78 0.00
C HIS A 493 24.81 21.04 1.50
N TYR A 494 23.56 21.22 1.96
CA TYR A 494 23.24 21.33 3.38
C TYR A 494 23.83 20.17 4.18
N SER A 495 24.51 20.50 5.27
CA SER A 495 24.85 19.51 6.28
C SER A 495 23.65 19.21 7.18
N ALA A 496 23.76 18.18 8.03
CA ALA A 496 22.78 17.92 9.07
C ALA A 496 22.69 19.05 10.11
N HIS A 497 23.69 19.93 10.21
CA HIS A 497 23.57 21.18 10.97
C HIS A 497 22.62 22.14 10.25
N ASP A 498 22.86 22.39 8.98
CA ASP A 498 22.04 23.28 8.15
C ASP A 498 20.58 22.82 8.13
N ASP A 499 20.32 21.53 7.92
CA ASP A 499 18.98 20.95 7.93
C ASP A 499 18.22 21.25 9.24
N ARG A 500 18.91 21.24 10.39
CA ARG A 500 18.33 21.59 11.70
C ARG A 500 18.01 23.08 11.79
N VAL A 501 18.93 23.95 11.36
CA VAL A 501 18.74 25.40 11.36
C VAL A 501 17.57 25.79 10.45
N ILE A 502 17.53 25.24 9.24
CA ILE A 502 16.43 25.47 8.28
C ILE A 502 15.11 24.96 8.85
N SER A 503 15.09 23.78 9.48
CA SER A 503 13.90 23.24 10.12
C SER A 503 13.36 24.17 11.21
N GLU A 504 14.21 24.76 12.04
CA GLU A 504 13.82 25.71 13.10
C GLU A 504 13.25 27.00 12.51
N ARG A 505 13.91 27.55 11.48
CA ARG A 505 13.45 28.75 10.78
C ARG A 505 12.11 28.51 10.09
N LEU A 506 11.95 27.38 9.39
CA LEU A 506 10.71 27.01 8.72
C LEU A 506 9.58 26.77 9.73
N THR A 507 9.85 26.06 10.83
CA THR A 507 8.87 25.85 11.90
C THR A 507 8.38 27.18 12.47
N SER A 508 9.30 28.12 12.71
CA SER A 508 8.97 29.47 13.21
C SER A 508 8.15 30.27 12.21
N PHE A 509 8.50 30.21 10.92
CA PHE A 509 7.73 30.84 9.85
C PHE A 509 6.30 30.29 9.77
N VAL A 510 6.17 28.95 9.75
CA VAL A 510 4.88 28.24 9.67
C VAL A 510 4.00 28.57 10.87
N ALA A 511 4.56 28.70 12.08
CA ALA A 511 3.82 29.09 13.28
C ALA A 511 3.18 30.49 13.17
N GLY A 512 3.71 31.37 12.33
CA GLY A 512 3.16 32.70 12.06
C GLY A 512 2.09 32.74 10.96
N LEU A 513 1.83 31.62 10.27
CA LEU A 513 0.84 31.58 9.20
C LEU A 513 -0.59 31.41 9.76
N PRO A 514 -1.60 32.10 9.18
CA PRO A 514 -3.00 31.91 9.53
C PRO A 514 -3.54 30.64 8.86
N MET A 515 -3.08 29.48 9.33
CA MET A 515 -3.41 28.18 8.78
C MET A 515 -4.13 27.30 9.82
N ASN A 516 -5.10 26.53 9.35
CA ASN A 516 -5.80 25.53 10.17
C ASN A 516 -5.14 24.17 9.95
N TRP A 517 -4.72 23.56 11.05
CA TRP A 517 -4.21 22.20 11.08
C TRP A 517 -5.32 21.17 11.10
#